data_AF-A0A0Q7KJ39-F1
#
_entry.id   AF-A0A0Q7KJ39-F1
#
_cell.length_a   1.000
_cell.length_b   1.000
_cell.length_c   1.000
_cell.angle_alpha   90.00
_cell.angle_beta   90.00
_cell.angle_gamma   90.00
#
_symmetry.space_group_name_H-M   'P 1'
#
loop_
_entity.id
_entity.type
_entity.pdbx_description
1 polymer ?
#
loop_
_entity_poly.entity_id
_entity_poly.type
_entity_poly.pdbx_seq_one_letter_code
_entity_poly.pdbx_strand_id
1 'polypeptide(L)'
;MRGALPLGTYRPGTTVWHRIPAGPKLGLVVLTSIVVVALRGPWPPVAALAGAVLLSAWARVPPGAVWRGLRPLLVVVAVLGGFQWWQRGWPVAVEVVATTLALVVVATTFTATTPMDRMLDAIVRGLRPFRRLGVDPEKVALAFSLMIGAIPAIFEIFRETREAAKARGLERSPRANLSPMAIRTVAHAYDTGAALHARGIGDD
;
A
#
# COMPACT_ATOMS: atom_id res chain seq x y z
N MET A 1 27.53 2.13 4.64
CA MET A 1 26.55 1.20 5.25
C MET A 1 25.17 1.62 4.79
N ARG A 2 24.54 0.85 3.88
CA ARG A 2 23.25 1.17 3.27
C ARG A 2 22.13 0.96 4.31
N GLY A 3 21.71 2.04 4.95
CA GLY A 3 20.55 2.03 5.84
C GLY A 3 19.31 1.66 5.04
N ALA A 4 18.73 0.50 5.33
CA ALA A 4 17.51 0.04 4.71
C ALA A 4 16.37 1.02 5.02
N LEU A 5 15.92 1.74 4.00
CA LEU A 5 14.65 2.45 4.02
C LEU A 5 13.55 1.43 4.38
N PRO A 6 12.63 1.71 5.33
CA PRO A 6 11.48 0.84 5.64
C PRO A 6 10.43 0.76 4.52
N LEU A 7 10.73 1.28 3.33
CA LEU A 7 9.90 1.18 2.14
C LEU A 7 10.26 -0.10 1.37
N GLY A 8 9.67 -1.23 1.74
CA GLY A 8 9.93 -2.44 0.98
C GLY A 8 9.46 -3.74 1.61
N THR A 9 8.18 -3.84 1.99
CA THR A 9 7.54 -5.17 2.10
C THR A 9 7.40 -5.85 0.74
N TYR A 10 7.64 -5.13 -0.37
CA TYR A 10 7.79 -5.73 -1.69
C TYR A 10 9.02 -6.63 -1.73
N ARG A 11 8.80 -7.91 -2.02
CA ARG A 11 9.88 -8.85 -2.30
C ARG A 11 9.91 -9.16 -3.79
N PRO A 12 11.03 -8.92 -4.49
CA PRO A 12 11.15 -9.29 -5.89
C PRO A 12 11.06 -10.82 -6.02
N GLY A 13 9.97 -11.30 -6.61
CA GLY A 13 9.76 -12.69 -6.98
C GLY A 13 9.85 -12.89 -8.50
N THR A 14 10.22 -14.10 -8.93
CA THR A 14 10.42 -14.45 -10.35
C THR A 14 9.19 -15.10 -11.01
N THR A 15 8.08 -15.24 -10.29
CA THR A 15 6.89 -15.98 -10.75
C THR A 15 6.12 -15.24 -11.85
N VAL A 16 5.37 -15.97 -12.69
CA VAL A 16 4.52 -15.41 -13.77
C VAL A 16 3.59 -14.30 -13.26
N TRP A 17 3.05 -14.42 -12.03
CA TRP A 17 2.31 -13.36 -11.34
C TRP A 17 3.06 -12.05 -11.17
N HIS A 18 4.37 -12.08 -10.94
CA HIS A 18 5.17 -10.87 -10.77
C HIS A 18 5.36 -10.11 -12.09
N ARG A 19 5.12 -10.77 -13.23
CA ARG A 19 5.23 -10.19 -14.56
C ARG A 19 3.92 -9.59 -15.07
N ILE A 20 2.78 -9.96 -14.50
CA ILE A 20 1.48 -9.38 -14.87
C ILE A 20 1.44 -7.91 -14.40
N PRO A 21 1.08 -6.96 -15.27
CA PRO A 21 0.93 -5.55 -14.89
C PRO A 21 -0.11 -5.37 -13.78
N ALA A 22 0.02 -4.32 -12.97
CA ALA A 22 -0.85 -4.14 -11.80
C ALA A 22 -2.34 -3.95 -12.14
N GLY A 23 -2.65 -3.45 -13.35
CA GLY A 23 -4.04 -3.26 -13.82
C GLY A 23 -4.89 -4.55 -13.82
N PRO A 24 -4.52 -5.60 -14.56
CA PRO A 24 -5.24 -6.88 -14.51
C PRO A 24 -5.30 -7.52 -13.12
N LYS A 25 -4.26 -7.35 -12.28
CA LYS A 25 -4.31 -7.81 -10.90
C LYS A 25 -5.38 -7.08 -10.09
N LEU A 26 -5.44 -5.75 -10.18
CA LEU A 26 -6.48 -4.95 -9.54
C LEU A 26 -7.87 -5.33 -10.07
N GLY A 27 -8.00 -5.56 -11.37
CA GLY A 27 -9.23 -6.06 -11.98
C GLY A 27 -9.68 -7.40 -11.38
N LEU A 28 -8.74 -8.34 -11.19
CA LEU A 28 -9.04 -9.62 -10.53
C LEU A 28 -9.50 -9.41 -9.07
N VAL A 29 -8.81 -8.57 -8.30
CA VAL A 29 -9.22 -8.28 -6.91
C VAL A 29 -10.63 -7.70 -6.87
N VAL A 30 -10.92 -6.71 -7.72
CA VAL A 30 -12.24 -6.07 -7.81
C VAL A 30 -13.30 -7.10 -8.21
N LEU A 31 -13.02 -7.92 -9.23
CA LEU A 31 -13.97 -8.91 -9.74
C LEU A 31 -14.25 -10.01 -8.70
N THR A 32 -13.21 -10.52 -8.01
CA THR A 32 -13.38 -11.45 -6.90
C THR A 32 -14.18 -10.81 -5.77
N SER A 33 -13.91 -9.55 -5.42
CA SER A 33 -14.67 -8.84 -4.40
C SER A 33 -16.15 -8.67 -4.78
N ILE A 34 -16.45 -8.34 -6.04
CA ILE A 34 -17.84 -8.22 -6.54
C ILE A 34 -18.53 -9.58 -6.50
N VAL A 35 -17.88 -10.64 -6.96
CA VAL A 35 -18.47 -11.99 -7.01
C VAL A 35 -18.77 -12.52 -5.60
N VAL A 36 -17.86 -12.32 -4.65
CA VAL A 36 -18.07 -12.74 -3.24
C VAL A 36 -19.22 -11.99 -2.59
N VAL A 37 -19.40 -10.70 -2.89
CA VAL A 37 -20.49 -9.90 -2.32
C VAL A 37 -21.83 -10.15 -3.03
N ALA A 38 -21.82 -10.42 -4.34
CA ALA A 38 -23.02 -10.65 -5.11
C ALA A 38 -23.65 -12.03 -4.84
N LEU A 39 -22.82 -13.06 -4.61
CA LEU A 39 -23.29 -14.41 -4.33
C LEU A 39 -23.54 -14.59 -2.83
N ARG A 40 -24.81 -14.58 -2.43
CA ARG A 40 -25.23 -14.80 -1.04
C ARG A 40 -25.07 -16.28 -0.65
N GLY A 41 -24.60 -16.53 0.57
CA GLY A 41 -24.54 -17.85 1.18
C GLY A 41 -23.14 -18.22 1.72
N PRO A 42 -23.02 -19.35 2.42
CA PRO A 42 -21.76 -19.73 3.09
C PRO A 42 -20.70 -20.28 2.12
N TRP A 43 -21.11 -20.83 0.97
CA TRP A 43 -20.20 -21.49 0.03
C TRP A 43 -19.33 -20.54 -0.82
N PRO A 44 -19.85 -19.44 -1.41
CA PRO A 44 -19.05 -18.52 -2.21
C PRO A 44 -17.86 -17.88 -1.45
N PRO A 45 -18.01 -17.40 -0.21
CA PRO A 45 -16.91 -16.88 0.61
C PRO A 45 -15.83 -17.91 0.89
N VAL A 46 -16.21 -19.16 1.17
CA VAL A 46 -15.27 -20.26 1.44
C VAL A 46 -14.50 -20.63 0.18
N ALA A 47 -15.18 -20.72 -0.97
CA ALA A 47 -14.53 -20.93 -2.26
C ALA A 47 -13.57 -19.79 -2.62
N ALA A 48 -13.94 -18.54 -2.34
CA ALA A 48 -13.07 -17.40 -2.55
C ALA A 48 -11.85 -17.38 -1.62
N LEU A 49 -12.01 -17.78 -0.36
CA LEU A 49 -10.90 -17.96 0.56
C LEU A 49 -9.93 -19.04 0.05
N ALA A 50 -10.45 -20.18 -0.38
CA ALA A 50 -9.63 -21.24 -0.98
C ALA A 50 -8.89 -20.74 -2.23
N GLY A 51 -9.59 -20.02 -3.11
CA GLY A 51 -9.00 -19.37 -4.29
C GLY A 51 -7.92 -18.36 -3.93
N ALA A 52 -8.11 -17.55 -2.89
CA ALA A 52 -7.14 -16.59 -2.41
C ALA A 52 -5.88 -17.25 -1.86
N VAL A 53 -6.04 -18.36 -1.12
CA VAL A 53 -4.91 -19.15 -0.62
C VAL A 53 -4.14 -19.81 -1.77
N LEU A 54 -4.85 -20.39 -2.74
CA LEU A 54 -4.24 -20.96 -3.96
C LEU A 54 -3.51 -19.88 -4.77
N LEU A 55 -4.08 -18.69 -4.88
CA LEU A 55 -3.47 -17.53 -5.52
C LEU A 55 -2.16 -17.14 -4.81
N SER A 56 -2.20 -17.02 -3.48
CA SER A 56 -1.04 -16.71 -2.65
C SER A 56 0.06 -17.77 -2.81
N ALA A 57 -0.31 -19.05 -2.84
CA ALA A 57 0.61 -20.15 -3.05
C ALA A 57 1.19 -20.13 -4.48
N TRP A 58 0.36 -19.91 -5.49
CA TRP A 58 0.79 -19.82 -6.89
C TRP A 58 1.70 -18.60 -7.11
N ALA A 59 1.44 -17.50 -6.41
CA ALA A 59 2.28 -16.31 -6.38
C ALA A 59 3.57 -16.45 -5.55
N ARG A 60 3.77 -17.61 -4.89
CA ARG A 60 4.91 -17.94 -4.02
C ARG A 60 5.13 -16.92 -2.90
N VAL A 61 4.04 -16.36 -2.37
CA VAL A 61 4.13 -15.47 -1.20
C VAL A 61 4.49 -16.32 0.02
N PRO A 62 5.53 -15.95 0.78
CA PRO A 62 5.92 -16.73 1.95
C PRO A 62 4.76 -16.74 2.97
N PRO A 63 4.43 -17.91 3.54
CA PRO A 63 3.31 -18.03 4.47
C PRO A 63 3.46 -17.12 5.70
N GLY A 64 4.70 -16.79 6.09
CA GLY A 64 4.98 -15.83 7.15
C GLY A 64 4.55 -14.38 6.85
N ALA A 65 4.44 -13.97 5.58
CA ALA A 65 3.91 -12.65 5.22
C ALA A 65 2.38 -12.60 5.35
N VAL A 66 1.72 -13.65 4.87
CA VAL A 66 0.27 -13.85 5.01
C VAL A 66 -0.11 -13.92 6.49
N TRP A 67 0.60 -14.74 7.27
CA TRP A 67 0.37 -14.86 8.73
C TRP A 67 0.56 -13.55 9.49
N ARG A 68 1.56 -12.73 9.12
CA ARG A 68 1.77 -11.42 9.73
C ARG A 68 0.60 -10.46 9.49
N GLY A 69 -0.02 -10.50 8.31
CA GLY A 69 -1.22 -9.72 8.00
C GLY A 69 -2.46 -10.23 8.71
N LEU A 70 -2.61 -11.55 8.82
CA LEU A 70 -3.76 -12.19 9.47
C LEU A 70 -3.75 -12.07 11.00
N ARG A 71 -2.58 -12.21 11.64
CA ARG A 71 -2.45 -12.26 13.11
C ARG A 71 -3.20 -11.13 13.86
N PRO A 72 -3.06 -9.83 13.53
CA PRO A 72 -3.80 -8.77 14.22
C PRO A 72 -5.32 -8.84 13.96
N LEU A 73 -5.73 -9.37 12.80
CA LEU A 73 -7.13 -9.48 12.39
C LEU A 73 -7.84 -10.70 12.99
N LEU A 74 -7.12 -11.75 13.40
CA LEU A 74 -7.74 -12.95 13.97
C LEU A 74 -8.60 -12.65 15.21
N VAL A 75 -8.17 -11.70 16.04
CA VAL A 75 -8.97 -11.27 17.21
C VAL A 75 -10.28 -10.64 16.76
N VAL A 76 -10.21 -9.74 15.78
CA VAL A 76 -11.38 -9.05 15.21
C VAL A 76 -12.34 -10.05 14.58
N VAL A 77 -11.81 -10.97 13.75
CA VAL A 77 -12.58 -12.01 13.05
C VAL A 77 -13.22 -13.00 14.04
N ALA A 78 -12.52 -13.36 15.11
CA ALA A 78 -13.07 -14.24 16.14
C ALA A 78 -14.23 -13.59 16.89
N VAL A 79 -14.10 -12.32 17.29
CA VAL A 79 -15.17 -11.57 17.96
C VAL A 79 -16.36 -11.39 17.03
N LEU A 80 -16.13 -10.95 15.79
CA LEU A 80 -17.19 -10.79 14.79
C LEU A 80 -17.89 -12.11 14.46
N GLY A 81 -17.13 -13.18 14.23
CA GLY A 81 -17.66 -14.50 13.93
C GLY A 81 -18.51 -15.05 15.08
N GLY A 82 -18.03 -14.92 16.32
CA GLY A 82 -18.77 -15.33 17.51
C GLY A 82 -20.07 -14.54 17.69
N PHE A 83 -20.01 -13.22 17.51
CA PHE A 83 -21.18 -12.36 17.59
C PHE A 83 -22.23 -12.69 16.50
N GLN A 84 -21.78 -12.88 15.25
CA GLN A 84 -22.67 -13.22 14.14
C GLN A 84 -23.27 -14.61 14.30
N TRP A 85 -22.51 -15.56 14.85
CA TRP A 85 -23.03 -16.89 15.14
C TRP A 85 -24.15 -16.81 16.18
N TRP A 86 -23.96 -16.04 17.24
CA TRP A 86 -24.97 -15.85 18.27
C TRP A 86 -26.25 -15.16 17.75
N GLN A 87 -26.12 -14.12 16.93
CA GLN A 87 -27.28 -13.36 16.44
C GLN A 87 -28.01 -13.98 15.25
N ARG A 88 -27.26 -14.53 14.29
CA ARG A 88 -27.77 -14.87 12.95
C ARG A 88 -27.49 -16.32 12.55
N GLY A 89 -26.88 -17.09 13.44
CA GLY A 89 -26.52 -18.48 13.21
C GLY A 89 -25.18 -18.67 12.48
N TRP A 90 -24.77 -19.93 12.41
CA TRP A 90 -23.49 -20.33 11.83
C TRP A 90 -23.29 -19.96 10.34
N PRO A 91 -24.31 -19.93 9.46
CA PRO A 91 -24.07 -19.65 8.03
C PRO A 91 -23.55 -18.24 7.80
N VAL A 92 -24.13 -17.26 8.51
CA VAL A 92 -23.74 -15.84 8.40
C VAL A 92 -22.38 -15.60 9.05
N ALA A 93 -22.08 -16.30 10.15
CA ALA A 93 -20.77 -16.24 10.78
C ALA A 93 -19.66 -16.70 9.82
N VAL A 94 -19.85 -17.85 9.15
CA VAL A 94 -18.91 -18.38 8.16
C VAL A 94 -18.76 -17.41 6.98
N GLU A 95 -19.85 -16.86 6.47
CA GLU A 95 -19.83 -15.89 5.37
C GLU A 95 -18.96 -14.66 5.69
N VAL A 96 -19.15 -14.05 6.87
CA VAL A 96 -18.38 -12.88 7.29
C VAL A 96 -16.91 -13.21 7.53
N VAL A 97 -16.64 -14.30 8.24
CA VAL A 97 -15.28 -14.75 8.56
C VAL A 97 -14.52 -15.09 7.29
N ALA A 98 -15.07 -15.94 6.42
CA ALA A 98 -14.41 -16.38 5.20
C ALA A 98 -14.19 -15.21 4.22
N THR A 99 -15.16 -14.31 4.07
CA THR A 99 -15.01 -13.11 3.23
C THR A 99 -13.87 -12.22 3.73
N THR A 100 -13.83 -11.96 5.04
CA THR A 100 -12.80 -11.11 5.64
C THR A 100 -11.41 -11.73 5.46
N LEU A 101 -11.27 -13.03 5.74
CA LEU A 101 -10.01 -13.74 5.54
C LEU A 101 -9.58 -13.75 4.06
N ALA A 102 -10.52 -13.99 3.14
CA ALA A 102 -10.24 -14.01 1.71
C ALA A 102 -9.69 -12.66 1.24
N LEU A 103 -10.35 -11.56 1.60
CA LEU A 103 -9.92 -10.21 1.25
C LEU A 103 -8.54 -9.89 1.82
N VAL A 104 -8.25 -10.30 3.05
CA VAL A 104 -6.93 -10.09 3.68
C VAL A 104 -5.84 -10.88 2.95
N VAL A 105 -6.09 -12.14 2.60
CA VAL A 105 -5.13 -12.96 1.84
C VAL A 105 -4.88 -12.37 0.45
N VAL A 106 -5.93 -11.93 -0.25
CA VAL A 106 -5.81 -11.27 -1.56
C VAL A 106 -5.03 -9.97 -1.43
N ALA A 107 -5.36 -9.12 -0.46
CA ALA A 107 -4.70 -7.85 -0.24
C ALA A 107 -3.21 -8.04 0.09
N THR A 108 -2.88 -8.93 1.03
CA THR A 108 -1.48 -9.23 1.37
C THR A 108 -0.70 -9.81 0.20
N THR A 109 -1.32 -10.65 -0.62
CA THR A 109 -0.72 -11.16 -1.87
C THR A 109 -0.48 -10.05 -2.87
N PHE A 110 -1.44 -9.14 -3.04
CA PHE A 110 -1.30 -7.98 -3.91
C PHE A 110 -0.15 -7.07 -3.47
N THR A 111 -0.11 -6.71 -2.18
CA THR A 111 0.94 -5.88 -1.57
C THR A 111 2.32 -6.54 -1.66
N ALA A 112 2.41 -7.85 -1.44
CA ALA A 112 3.68 -8.56 -1.49
C ALA A 112 4.24 -8.70 -2.91
N THR A 113 3.36 -8.78 -3.92
CA THR A 113 3.75 -9.08 -5.32
C THR A 113 3.76 -7.88 -6.25
N THR A 114 3.35 -6.70 -5.79
CA THR A 114 3.25 -5.49 -6.61
C THR A 114 4.18 -4.41 -6.08
N PRO A 115 5.21 -3.99 -6.83
CA PRO A 115 6.08 -2.90 -6.42
C PRO A 115 5.33 -1.57 -6.54
N MET A 116 5.71 -0.60 -5.70
CA MET A 116 5.06 0.71 -5.62
C MET A 116 5.09 1.44 -6.97
N ASP A 117 6.20 1.38 -7.70
CA ASP A 117 6.34 2.02 -9.02
C ASP A 117 5.33 1.49 -10.03
N ARG A 118 5.15 0.16 -10.11
CA ARG A 118 4.17 -0.46 -11.02
C ARG A 118 2.72 -0.18 -10.61
N MET A 119 2.46 0.02 -9.32
CA MET A 119 1.15 0.42 -8.83
C MET A 119 0.83 1.85 -9.27
N LEU A 120 1.78 2.76 -9.16
CA LEU A 120 1.65 4.14 -9.65
C LEU A 120 1.49 4.20 -11.16
N ASP A 121 2.27 3.43 -11.93
CA ASP A 121 2.09 3.32 -13.38
C ASP A 121 0.66 2.90 -13.76
N ALA A 122 0.08 1.97 -13.01
CA ALA A 122 -1.29 1.52 -13.24
C ALA A 122 -2.32 2.60 -12.87
N ILE A 123 -2.10 3.33 -11.78
CA ILE A 123 -2.94 4.47 -11.38
C ILE A 123 -2.91 5.55 -12.46
N VAL A 124 -1.71 5.98 -12.89
CA VAL A 124 -1.51 6.98 -13.95
C VAL A 124 -2.16 6.53 -15.26
N ARG A 125 -2.02 5.25 -15.62
CA ARG A 125 -2.69 4.69 -16.80
C ARG A 125 -4.21 4.71 -16.67
N GLY A 126 -4.74 4.46 -15.47
CA GLY A 126 -6.17 4.55 -15.16
C GLY A 126 -6.71 5.98 -15.18
N LEU A 127 -5.87 6.99 -14.97
CA LEU A 127 -6.21 8.41 -15.06
C LEU A 127 -6.30 8.94 -16.49
N ARG A 128 -5.71 8.24 -17.48
CA ARG A 128 -5.77 8.63 -18.91
C ARG A 128 -7.18 8.90 -19.46
N PRO A 129 -8.22 8.08 -19.21
CA PRO A 129 -9.58 8.38 -19.67
C PRO A 129 -10.16 9.67 -19.05
N PHE A 130 -9.72 10.05 -17.85
CA PHE A 130 -10.16 11.27 -17.17
C PHE A 130 -9.49 12.55 -17.69
N ARG A 131 -8.62 12.45 -18.72
CA ARG A 131 -8.11 13.62 -19.46
C ARG A 131 -9.22 14.52 -19.97
N ARG A 132 -10.36 13.93 -20.35
CA ARG A 132 -11.53 14.68 -20.81
C ARG A 132 -12.20 15.52 -19.72
N LEU A 133 -11.94 15.23 -18.44
CA LEU A 133 -12.44 15.98 -17.29
C LEU A 133 -11.40 16.99 -16.75
N GLY A 134 -10.31 17.24 -17.48
CA GLY A 134 -9.28 18.22 -17.10
C GLY A 134 -8.15 17.67 -16.21
N VAL A 135 -8.08 16.35 -15.98
CA VAL A 135 -6.97 15.73 -15.24
C VAL A 135 -5.78 15.50 -16.18
N ASP A 136 -4.59 15.93 -15.76
CA ASP A 136 -3.34 15.70 -16.49
C ASP A 136 -2.54 14.53 -15.86
N PRO A 137 -2.53 13.33 -16.48
CA PRO A 137 -1.79 12.18 -15.96
C PRO A 137 -0.27 12.39 -15.92
N GLU A 138 0.28 13.26 -16.78
CA GLU A 138 1.71 13.57 -16.82
C GLU A 138 2.11 14.41 -15.59
N LYS A 139 1.30 15.42 -15.23
CA LYS A 139 1.49 16.18 -13.97
C LYS A 139 1.35 15.30 -12.74
N VAL A 140 0.38 14.38 -12.73
CA VAL A 140 0.22 13.41 -11.63
C VAL A 140 1.44 12.49 -11.51
N ALA A 141 1.91 11.94 -12.62
CA ALA A 141 3.11 11.09 -12.63
C ALA A 141 4.35 11.83 -12.14
N LEU A 142 4.54 13.08 -12.57
CA LEU A 142 5.62 13.95 -12.11
C LEU A 142 5.54 14.19 -10.60
N ALA A 143 4.36 14.53 -10.08
CA ALA A 143 4.16 14.76 -8.65
C ALA A 143 4.51 13.51 -7.82
N PHE A 144 4.08 12.32 -8.24
CA PHE A 144 4.43 11.07 -7.56
C PHE A 144 5.92 10.74 -7.67
N SER A 145 6.55 10.97 -8.82
CA SER A 145 7.99 10.78 -9.01
C SER A 145 8.81 11.65 -8.05
N LEU A 146 8.45 12.93 -7.95
CA LEU A 146 9.05 13.87 -7.00
C LEU A 146 8.79 13.43 -5.55
N MET A 147 7.57 13.03 -5.22
CA MET A 147 7.22 12.56 -3.89
C MET A 147 8.06 11.35 -3.48
N ILE A 148 8.15 10.32 -4.32
CA ILE A 148 8.97 9.12 -4.03
C ILE A 148 10.44 9.50 -3.89
N GLY A 149 10.95 10.33 -4.80
CA GLY A 149 12.33 10.82 -4.76
C GLY A 149 12.65 11.66 -3.52
N ALA A 150 11.65 12.34 -2.95
CA ALA A 150 11.79 13.13 -1.72
C ALA A 150 11.82 12.28 -0.45
N ILE A 151 11.32 11.03 -0.46
CA ILE A 151 11.29 10.20 0.75
C ILE A 151 12.70 9.95 1.32
N PRO A 152 13.71 9.52 0.53
CA PRO A 152 15.07 9.39 1.01
C PRO A 152 15.64 10.71 1.57
N ALA A 153 15.39 11.84 0.90
CA ALA A 153 15.87 13.15 1.33
C ALA A 153 15.29 13.56 2.68
N ILE A 154 13.98 13.37 2.88
CA ILE A 154 13.30 13.65 4.15
C ILE A 154 13.84 12.75 5.28
N PHE A 155 14.16 11.48 4.99
CA PHE A 155 14.76 10.58 5.98
C PHE A 155 16.14 11.06 6.42
N GLU A 156 16.98 11.55 5.51
CA GLU A 156 18.28 12.11 5.87
C GLU A 156 18.12 13.42 6.66
N ILE A 157 17.25 14.33 6.25
CA ILE A 157 16.91 15.55 7.02
C ILE A 157 16.45 15.20 8.43
N PHE A 158 15.60 14.19 8.58
CA PHE A 158 15.13 13.71 9.89
C PHE A 158 16.28 13.19 10.75
N ARG A 159 17.17 12.36 10.18
CA ARG A 159 18.31 11.80 10.91
C ARG A 159 19.26 12.87 11.39
N GLU A 160 19.67 13.78 10.51
CA GLU A 160 20.56 14.88 10.84
C GLU A 160 19.96 15.80 11.91
N THR A 161 18.67 16.12 11.78
CA THR A 161 17.97 16.98 12.75
C THR A 161 17.91 16.32 14.12
N ARG A 162 17.64 15.02 14.16
CA ARG A 162 17.62 14.24 15.41
C ARG A 162 19.00 14.11 16.04
N GLU A 163 20.06 13.92 15.25
CA GLU A 163 21.44 13.90 15.73
C GLU A 163 21.85 15.25 16.33
N ALA A 164 21.48 16.36 15.67
CA ALA A 164 21.74 17.71 16.17
C ALA A 164 21.00 18.00 17.49
N ALA A 165 19.72 17.58 17.60
CA ALA A 165 18.96 17.73 18.84
C ALA A 165 19.53 16.88 19.99
N LYS A 166 20.00 15.66 19.67
CA LYS A 166 20.68 14.79 20.63
C LYS A 166 21.96 15.42 21.17
N ALA A 167 22.78 16.02 20.29
CA ALA A 167 23.98 16.75 20.70
C ALA A 167 23.69 17.94 21.62
N ARG A 168 22.49 18.53 21.51
CA ARG A 168 22.00 19.62 22.37
C ARG A 168 21.30 19.13 23.65
N GLY A 169 21.22 17.82 23.88
CA GLY A 169 20.47 17.25 25.02
C GLY A 169 18.95 17.38 24.91
N LEU A 170 18.42 17.75 23.73
CA LEU A 170 17.01 18.03 23.49
C LEU A 170 16.27 16.87 22.79
N GLU A 171 16.81 15.65 22.87
CA GLU A 171 16.28 14.48 22.14
C GLU A 171 14.81 14.17 22.41
N ARG A 172 14.31 14.50 23.61
CA ARG A 172 12.90 14.29 24.01
C ARG A 172 11.97 15.46 23.72
N SER A 173 12.49 16.62 23.30
CA SER A 173 11.67 17.79 22.99
C SER A 173 11.13 17.68 21.55
N PRO A 174 9.81 17.48 21.35
CA PRO A 174 9.24 17.35 20.00
C PRO A 174 9.43 18.64 19.20
N ARG A 175 9.35 19.80 19.86
CA ARG A 175 9.56 21.11 19.21
C ARG A 175 10.98 21.29 18.71
N ALA A 176 11.98 20.83 19.46
CA ALA A 176 13.39 20.94 19.08
C ALA A 176 13.75 20.04 17.87
N ASN A 177 12.99 18.97 17.63
CA ASN A 177 13.18 18.07 16.50
C ASN A 177 12.32 18.43 15.28
N LEU A 178 11.03 18.72 15.49
CA LEU A 178 10.06 18.88 14.41
C LEU A 178 10.17 20.23 13.70
N SER A 179 10.38 21.32 14.44
CA SER A 179 10.43 22.66 13.83
C SER A 179 11.61 22.79 12.85
N PRO A 180 12.85 22.39 13.18
CA PRO A 180 13.95 22.44 12.22
C PRO A 180 13.75 21.46 11.06
N MET A 181 13.20 20.28 11.31
CA MET A 181 12.88 19.31 10.25
C MET A 181 11.90 19.90 9.24
N ALA A 182 10.80 20.52 9.70
CA ALA A 182 9.81 21.13 8.83
C ALA A 182 10.42 22.25 7.98
N ILE A 183 11.20 23.15 8.58
CA ILE A 183 11.87 24.24 7.87
C ILE A 183 12.81 23.68 6.78
N ARG A 184 13.61 22.66 7.10
CA ARG A 184 14.55 22.04 6.14
C ARG A 184 13.83 21.29 5.02
N THR A 185 12.74 20.60 5.32
CA THR A 185 11.91 19.93 4.31
C THR A 185 11.25 20.94 3.38
N VAL A 186 10.75 22.06 3.90
CA VAL A 186 10.17 23.14 3.09
C VAL A 186 11.25 23.80 2.21
N ALA A 187 12.43 24.08 2.77
CA ALA A 187 13.55 24.59 1.99
C ALA A 187 13.92 23.65 0.83
N HIS A 188 14.00 22.34 1.10
CA HIS A 188 14.26 21.33 0.07
C HIS A 188 13.18 21.32 -1.04
N ALA A 189 11.92 21.54 -0.68
CA ALA A 189 10.82 21.66 -1.65
C ALA A 189 10.98 22.92 -2.52
N TYR A 190 11.35 24.06 -1.93
CA TYR A 190 11.63 25.29 -2.68
C TYR A 190 12.81 25.13 -3.64
N ASP A 191 13.90 24.51 -3.20
CA ASP A 191 15.08 24.25 -4.04
C ASP A 191 14.73 23.33 -5.23
N THR A 192 13.94 22.28 -4.96
CA THR A 192 13.47 21.35 -6.00
C THR A 192 12.53 22.05 -6.98
N GLY A 193 11.62 22.91 -6.49
CA GLY A 193 10.73 23.70 -7.32
C GLY A 193 11.47 24.70 -8.21
N ALA A 194 12.45 25.41 -7.65
CA ALA A 194 13.31 26.32 -8.41
C ALA A 194 14.09 25.60 -9.52
N ALA A 195 14.59 24.39 -9.23
CA ALA A 195 15.27 23.55 -10.20
C ALA A 195 14.35 23.04 -11.32
N LEU A 196 13.08 22.71 -11.01
CA LEU A 196 12.08 22.31 -12.00
C LEU A 196 11.71 23.47 -12.92
N HIS A 197 11.49 24.66 -12.35
CA HIS A 197 11.18 25.86 -13.12
C HIS A 197 12.35 26.27 -14.02
N ALA A 198 13.59 26.19 -13.54
CA ALA A 198 14.79 26.44 -14.36
C ALA A 198 14.95 25.45 -15.54
N ARG A 199 14.31 24.27 -15.46
CA ARG A 199 14.27 23.27 -16.55
C ARG A 199 13.05 23.42 -17.47
N GLY A 200 12.19 24.41 -17.23
CA GLY A 200 10.95 24.62 -17.98
C GLY A 200 9.88 23.55 -17.73
N ILE A 201 9.92 22.87 -16.57
CA ILE A 201 8.94 21.84 -16.21
C ILE A 201 7.84 22.48 -15.36
N GLY A 202 6.59 22.48 -15.86
CA GLY A 202 5.41 22.95 -15.12
C GLY A 202 4.81 24.28 -15.56
N ASP A 203 5.21 24.82 -16.71
CA ASP A 203 4.74 26.10 -17.26
C ASP A 203 3.50 25.98 -18.20
N ASP A 204 2.92 24.77 -18.31
CA ASP A 204 1.68 24.47 -19.06
C ASP A 204 0.50 24.19 -18.12
#